data_AF-A0A2T0G5A0-F1
#
_entry.id   AF-A0A2T0G5A0-F1
#
_cell.length_a   1.000
_cell.length_b   1.000
_cell.length_c   1.000
_cell.angle_alpha   90.00
_cell.angle_beta   90.00
_cell.angle_gamma   90.00
#
_symmetry.space_group_name_H-M   'P 1'
#
loop_
_entity.id
_entity.type
_entity.pdbx_description
1 polymer ?
#
loop_
_entity_poly.entity_id
_entity_poly.type
_entity_poly.pdbx_seq_one_letter_code
_entity_poly.pdbx_strand_id
1 'polypeptide(L)'
;MPAWWQDEAAYRRDVLFYLSEASREQIEEETRTWANDRELLHFGQTAFFYRNSDQTDYLKSNYHKKLLKSSFYKSLTIRNGKTFQKILELADTS
;
A
#
# COMPACT_ATOMS: atom_id res chain seq x y z
N MET A 1 6.42 -3.96 9.42
CA MET A 1 5.27 -3.06 9.18
C MET A 1 5.60 -1.69 9.77
N PRO A 2 5.12 -0.59 9.18
CA PRO A 2 5.33 0.75 9.75
C PRO A 2 4.45 0.96 11.00
N ALA A 3 4.89 1.81 11.94
CA ALA A 3 4.18 2.05 13.20
C ALA A 3 2.74 2.54 13.00
N TRP A 4 2.48 3.36 11.97
CA TRP A 4 1.16 3.88 11.64
C TRP A 4 0.19 2.84 11.04
N TRP A 5 0.65 1.60 10.77
CA TRP A 5 -0.21 0.57 10.18
C TRP A 5 -1.34 0.13 11.11
N GLN A 6 -1.10 0.15 12.41
CA GLN A 6 -2.06 -0.23 13.44
C GLN A 6 -3.13 0.84 13.69
N ASP A 7 -3.04 2.00 13.01
CA ASP A 7 -4.03 3.04 13.12
C ASP A 7 -5.31 2.65 12.38
N GLU A 8 -6.24 2.06 13.13
CA GLU A 8 -7.54 1.64 12.64
C GLU A 8 -8.45 2.81 12.22
N ALA A 9 -8.19 4.02 12.72
CA ALA A 9 -8.96 5.22 12.39
C ALA A 9 -8.64 5.78 11.00
N ALA A 10 -7.57 5.29 10.35
CA ALA A 10 -7.28 5.62 8.96
C ALA A 10 -8.41 5.16 8.02
N TYR A 11 -8.87 6.04 7.14
CA TYR A 11 -9.90 5.73 6.15
C TYR A 11 -9.53 4.55 5.24
N ARG A 12 -8.29 4.53 4.74
CA ARG A 12 -7.80 3.49 3.84
C ARG A 12 -6.46 2.97 4.31
N ARG A 13 -6.33 1.65 4.37
CA ARG A 13 -5.08 0.92 4.53
C ARG A 13 -5.03 -0.21 3.52
N ASP A 14 -4.03 -0.19 2.65
CA ASP A 14 -3.80 -1.24 1.65
C ASP A 14 -2.35 -1.73 1.75
N VAL A 15 -2.17 -3.04 1.54
CA VAL A 15 -0.88 -3.69 1.36
C VAL A 15 -0.78 -4.12 -0.10
N LEU A 16 0.32 -3.76 -0.74
CA LEU A 16 0.60 -4.06 -2.13
C LEU A 16 1.77 -5.02 -2.18
N PHE A 17 1.46 -6.31 -2.26
CA PHE A 17 2.42 -7.39 -2.30
C PHE A 17 3.15 -7.43 -3.64
N TYR A 18 4.47 -7.54 -3.58
CA TYR A 18 5.30 -7.70 -4.77
C TYR A 18 5.10 -9.11 -5.35
N LEU A 19 4.82 -9.18 -6.65
CA LEU A 19 4.94 -10.42 -7.40
C LEU A 19 6.41 -10.65 -7.78
N SER A 20 6.71 -11.86 -8.27
CA SER A 20 8.07 -12.28 -8.66
C SER A 20 8.77 -11.32 -9.63
N GLU A 21 8.01 -10.66 -10.49
CA GLU A 21 8.44 -9.77 -11.55
C GLU A 21 8.50 -8.29 -11.12
N ALA A 22 8.16 -7.97 -9.87
CA ALA A 22 8.19 -6.60 -9.39
C ALA A 22 9.63 -6.10 -9.17
N SER A 23 10.01 -4.99 -9.81
CA SER A 23 11.20 -4.23 -9.42
C SER A 23 10.83 -3.24 -8.31
N ARG A 24 11.42 -3.41 -7.13
CA ARG A 24 11.15 -2.52 -6.00
C ARG A 24 11.69 -1.12 -6.26
N GLU A 25 12.85 -1.03 -6.89
CA GLU A 25 13.51 0.23 -7.24
C GLU A 25 12.64 1.05 -8.20
N GLN A 26 12.07 0.40 -9.23
CA GLN A 26 11.14 1.05 -10.16
C GLN A 26 9.88 1.55 -9.43
N ILE A 27 9.32 0.75 -8.53
CA ILE A 27 8.13 1.11 -7.77
C ILE A 27 8.42 2.30 -6.87
N GLU A 28 9.51 2.28 -6.11
CA GLU A 28 9.93 3.38 -5.23
C GLU A 28 10.18 4.68 -6.03
N GLU A 29 10.79 4.59 -7.22
CA GLU A 29 11.01 5.74 -8.11
C GLU A 29 9.68 6.34 -8.60
N GLU A 30 8.80 5.52 -9.18
CA GLU A 30 7.52 5.97 -9.75
C GLU A 30 6.56 6.51 -8.65
N THR A 31 6.69 6.01 -7.42
CA THR A 31 5.87 6.41 -6.27
C THR A 31 6.49 7.50 -5.40
N ARG A 32 7.71 7.98 -5.70
CA ARG A 32 8.43 8.99 -4.91
C ARG A 32 7.60 10.23 -4.61
N THR A 33 6.74 10.64 -5.53
CA THR A 33 5.90 11.86 -5.43
C THR A 33 4.51 11.62 -4.87
N TRP A 34 4.19 10.39 -4.45
CA TRP A 34 2.83 10.05 -4.04
C TRP A 34 2.57 10.45 -2.59
N ALA A 35 3.55 10.24 -1.72
CA ALA A 35 3.44 10.55 -0.30
C ALA A 35 3.32 12.07 -0.05
N ASN A 36 2.50 12.42 0.93
CA ASN A 36 2.28 13.79 1.42
C ASN A 36 1.67 13.71 2.83
N ASP A 37 1.24 14.83 3.41
CA ASP A 37 0.68 14.88 4.76
C ASP A 37 -0.53 13.94 5.01
N ARG A 38 -1.20 13.51 3.94
CA ARG A 38 -2.41 12.67 3.97
C ARG A 38 -2.20 11.27 3.40
N GLU A 39 -1.10 11.07 2.66
CA GLU A 39 -0.74 9.81 2.01
C GLU A 39 0.59 9.32 2.56
N LEU A 40 0.56 8.22 3.31
CA LEU A 40 1.79 7.59 3.81
C LEU A 40 2.08 6.34 3.01
N LEU A 41 3.36 6.21 2.63
CA LEU A 41 3.93 5.04 1.98
C LEU A 41 5.06 4.46 2.83
N HIS A 42 5.17 3.14 2.85
CA HIS A 42 6.30 2.46 3.45
C HIS A 42 6.65 1.21 2.65
N PHE A 43 7.88 1.12 2.16
CA PHE A 43 8.36 0.02 1.34
C PHE A 43 9.05 -1.01 2.23
N GLY A 44 8.45 -2.20 2.30
CA GLY A 44 9.02 -3.36 2.99
C GLY A 44 9.70 -4.32 2.01
N GLN A 45 10.10 -5.49 2.51
CA GLN A 45 10.76 -6.48 1.66
C GLN A 45 9.77 -7.21 0.72
N THR A 46 8.58 -7.55 1.21
CA THR A 46 7.60 -8.38 0.49
C THR A 46 6.40 -7.59 -0.04
N ALA A 47 6.22 -6.36 0.44
CA ALA A 47 5.13 -5.49 0.06
C ALA A 47 5.48 -4.04 0.38
N PHE A 48 4.77 -3.10 -0.23
CA PHE A 48 4.65 -1.75 0.33
C PHE A 48 3.26 -1.49 0.89
N PHE A 49 3.24 -0.61 1.88
CA PHE A 49 2.07 -0.26 2.66
C PHE A 49 1.62 1.14 2.24
N TYR A 50 0.32 1.31 2.09
CA TYR A 50 -0.31 2.60 1.83
C TYR A 50 -1.35 2.91 2.92
N ARG A 51 -1.38 4.17 3.34
CA ARG A 51 -2.42 4.72 4.23
C ARG A 51 -2.94 6.04 3.67
N ASN A 52 -4.26 6.23 3.79
CA ASN A 52 -4.92 7.52 3.68
C ASN A 52 -5.85 7.79 4.88
N SER A 53 -5.91 9.05 5.33
CA SER A 53 -6.67 9.45 6.52
C SER A 53 -8.16 9.76 6.28
N ASP A 54 -8.59 10.17 5.07
CA ASP A 54 -9.94 10.71 4.82
C ASP A 54 -10.51 10.29 3.45
N GLN A 55 -11.82 10.03 3.38
CA GLN A 55 -12.50 9.61 2.15
C GLN A 55 -12.43 10.64 1.00
N THR A 56 -12.65 11.91 1.32
CA THR A 56 -12.61 13.03 0.38
C THR A 56 -11.21 13.20 -0.21
N ASP A 57 -10.20 12.90 0.59
CA ASP A 57 -8.80 12.93 0.20
C ASP A 57 -8.40 11.71 -0.60
N TYR A 58 -8.93 10.54 -0.27
CA TYR A 58 -8.66 9.31 -1.00
C TYR A 58 -9.01 9.43 -2.49
N LEU A 59 -10.16 9.99 -2.86
CA LEU A 59 -10.53 10.16 -4.27
C LEU A 59 -9.60 11.14 -5.01
N LYS A 60 -8.95 12.04 -4.28
CA LYS A 60 -7.99 13.01 -4.83
C LYS A 60 -6.55 12.55 -4.73
N SER A 61 -6.29 11.46 -4.00
CA SER A 61 -4.97 10.94 -3.67
C SER A 61 -4.17 10.57 -4.93
N ASN A 62 -2.85 10.72 -4.83
CA ASN A 62 -1.94 10.23 -5.85
C ASN A 62 -2.11 8.74 -6.05
N TYR A 63 -2.24 7.99 -4.96
CA TYR A 63 -2.50 6.56 -5.00
C TYR A 63 -3.71 6.22 -5.87
N HIS A 64 -4.88 6.81 -5.60
CA HIS A 64 -6.09 6.49 -6.37
C HIS A 64 -5.96 6.88 -7.86
N LYS A 65 -5.32 8.02 -8.15
CA LYS A 65 -5.21 8.54 -9.52
C LYS A 65 -4.13 7.87 -10.37
N LYS A 66 -3.00 7.52 -9.76
CA LYS A 66 -1.78 7.08 -10.46
C LYS A 66 -1.60 5.57 -10.44
N LEU A 67 -2.09 4.87 -9.43
CA LEU A 67 -1.85 3.43 -9.27
C LEU A 67 -2.29 2.61 -10.48
N LEU A 68 -3.51 2.79 -10.96
CA LEU A 68 -4.02 2.07 -12.14
C LEU A 68 -3.27 2.41 -13.43
N LYS A 69 -2.54 3.53 -13.46
CA LYS A 69 -1.77 4.01 -14.62
C LYS A 69 -0.29 3.67 -14.53
N SER A 70 0.16 3.13 -13.40
CA SER A 70 1.58 2.86 -13.15
C SER A 70 2.03 1.62 -13.93
N SER A 71 3.27 1.64 -14.43
CA SER A 71 3.82 0.51 -15.21
C SER A 71 3.81 -0.79 -14.41
N PHE A 72 4.07 -0.67 -13.11
CA PHE A 72 4.17 -1.76 -12.16
C PHE A 72 2.82 -2.28 -11.65
N TYR A 73 1.67 -1.70 -12.06
CA TYR A 73 0.37 -2.08 -11.48
C TYR A 73 0.10 -3.60 -11.54
N LYS A 74 0.50 -4.24 -12.64
CA LYS A 74 0.32 -5.67 -12.87
C LYS A 74 1.30 -6.55 -12.10
N SER A 75 2.41 -6.00 -11.60
CA SER A 75 3.40 -6.74 -10.79
C SER A 75 3.07 -6.69 -9.29
N LEU A 76 1.86 -6.27 -8.93
CA LEU A 76 1.41 -6.14 -7.54
C LEU A 76 0.10 -6.90 -7.28
N THR A 77 -0.03 -7.41 -6.05
CA THR A 77 -1.31 -7.89 -5.52
C THR A 77 -1.77 -7.00 -4.37
N ILE A 78 -2.89 -6.31 -4.56
CA ILE A 78 -3.44 -5.37 -3.58
C ILE A 78 -4.40 -6.07 -2.63
N ARG A 79 -4.22 -5.90 -1.32
CA ARG A 79 -5.13 -6.36 -0.27
C ARG A 79 -5.40 -5.24 0.72
N ASN A 80 -6.66 -5.08 1.11
CA ASN A 80 -7.00 -4.11 2.15
C ASN A 80 -6.49 -4.58 3.52
N GLY A 81 -6.43 -3.66 4.49
CA GLY A 81 -5.95 -3.93 5.84
C GLY A 81 -6.68 -5.08 6.55
N LYS A 82 -7.99 -5.25 6.35
CA LYS A 82 -8.75 -6.36 6.94
C LYS A 82 -8.35 -7.71 6.36
N THR A 83 -8.15 -7.79 5.05
CA THR A 83 -7.68 -9.01 4.40
C THR A 83 -6.24 -9.32 4.80
N PHE A 84 -5.39 -8.30 4.90
CA PHE A 84 -4.02 -8.46 5.39
C PHE A 84 -3.97 -9.02 6.81
N GLN A 85 -4.81 -8.51 7.72
CA GLN A 85 -4.91 -9.03 9.08
C GLN A 85 -5.28 -10.52 9.10
N LYS A 86 -6.27 -10.93 8.29
CA LYS A 86 -6.63 -12.36 8.16
C LYS A 86 -5.50 -13.22 7.60
N ILE A 87 -4.71 -12.68 6.66
CA ILE A 87 -3.53 -13.39 6.14
C ILE A 87 -2.52 -13.62 7.27
N LEU A 88 -2.28 -12.62 8.13
CA LEU A 88 -1.39 -12.77 9.28
C LEU A 88 -1.91 -13.81 10.26
N GLU A 89 -3.19 -13.75 10.63
CA GLU A 89 -3.82 -14.75 11.52
C GLU A 89 -3.64 -16.18 10.99
N LEU A 90 -3.82 -16.40 9.69
CA LEU A 90 -3.61 -17.71 9.07
C LEU A 90 -2.14 -18.13 9.03
N ALA A 91 -1.22 -17.19 8.82
CA ALA A 91 0.22 -17.46 8.76
C ALA A 91 0.83 -17.72 10.15
N ASP A 92 0.39 -17.01 11.18
CA ASP A 92 0.83 -17.19 12.57
C ASP A 92 0.30 -18.49 13.20
N THR A 93 -0.64 -19.16 12.54
CA THR A 93 -1.14 -20.48 12.96
C THR A 93 -0.25 -21.65 12.45
N SER A 94 0.92 -21.36 11.88
CA SER A 94 1.88 -22.36 11.34
C SER A 94 3.10 -22.58 12.24
#